data_AF-A0A7X7TAR6-F1
#
_entry.id   AF-A0A7X7TAR6-F1
#
_cell.length_a   1.000
_cell.length_b   1.000
_cell.length_c   1.000
_cell.angle_alpha   90.00
_cell.angle_beta   90.00
_cell.angle_gamma   90.00
#
_symmetry.space_group_name_H-M   'P 1'
#
loop_
_entity.id
_entity.type
_entity.pdbx_description
1 polymer ?
#
loop_
_entity_poly.entity_id
_entity_poly.type
_entity_poly.pdbx_seq_one_letter_code
_entity_poly.pdbx_strand_id
1 'polypeptide(L)'
;MDLVKRMCSVLSSVNFCPTVAYIRGGKHGGAYSGGAVVALACQKVFMAKNTAIGSASMVILSEGSGPLDLKKVLGEDVGEKMNSAWRNYVGSLAELNNRPGLLAKAMVDKDIVVVEIDKNGKREFVESFNQQAGDKVVKTWSRKGSLLTLTALEAVQTGIADGIAGSRDELLQAVKIPPVPIQENGRIAETRKQYEGILKRFKKINDSLDLRVQQLNSFANTVPRAQILKTYQGVLQEIRALIRMVQTCPDLPYSEDELKAVLNTVQAQYDAVRMTR
;
A
#
# COMPACT_ATOMS: atom_id res chain seq x y z
N MET A 1 -2.60 0.83 5.18
CA MET A 1 -4.09 0.88 5.08
C MET A 1 -4.61 2.26 4.74
N ASP A 2 -4.15 3.30 5.44
CA ASP A 2 -4.63 4.66 5.27
C ASP A 2 -4.49 5.19 3.83
N LEU A 3 -3.32 5.02 3.20
CA LEU A 3 -3.06 5.54 1.84
C LEU A 3 -3.98 4.96 0.76
N VAL A 4 -4.22 3.65 0.75
CA VAL A 4 -5.12 3.02 -0.24
C VAL A 4 -6.53 3.56 -0.08
N LYS A 5 -7.05 3.62 1.16
CA LYS A 5 -8.38 4.18 1.43
C LYS A 5 -8.49 5.65 1.03
N ARG A 6 -7.45 6.45 1.27
CA ARG A 6 -7.40 7.85 0.82
C ARG A 6 -7.44 7.96 -0.71
N MET A 7 -6.65 7.16 -1.43
CA MET A 7 -6.68 7.12 -2.89
C MET A 7 -8.06 6.73 -3.42
N CYS A 8 -8.65 5.66 -2.89
CA CYS A 8 -9.98 5.22 -3.28
C CYS A 8 -11.04 6.28 -2.96
N SER A 9 -10.99 6.94 -1.80
CA SER A 9 -11.89 8.04 -1.43
C SER A 9 -11.84 9.19 -2.44
N VAL A 10 -10.62 9.62 -2.81
CA VAL A 10 -10.44 10.65 -3.84
C VAL A 10 -11.03 10.19 -5.17
N LEU A 11 -10.68 8.99 -5.65
CA LEU A 11 -11.18 8.45 -6.92
C LEU A 11 -12.72 8.33 -6.94
N SER A 12 -13.33 7.82 -5.87
CA SER A 12 -14.79 7.71 -5.74
C SER A 12 -15.49 9.07 -5.70
N SER A 13 -14.80 10.14 -5.29
CA SER A 13 -15.35 11.49 -5.25
C SER A 13 -15.21 12.27 -6.57
N VAL A 14 -14.40 11.79 -7.52
CA VAL A 14 -14.25 12.44 -8.82
C VAL A 14 -15.54 12.32 -9.62
N ASN A 15 -16.18 13.46 -9.91
CA ASN A 15 -17.44 13.54 -10.66
C ASN A 15 -17.36 14.43 -11.91
N PHE A 16 -16.24 15.13 -12.13
CA PHE A 16 -16.05 16.03 -13.27
C PHE A 16 -15.42 15.33 -14.48
N CYS A 17 -14.90 14.12 -14.32
CA CYS A 17 -14.42 13.27 -15.41
C CYS A 17 -14.50 11.77 -15.05
N PRO A 18 -14.58 10.87 -16.05
CA PRO A 18 -14.46 9.43 -15.81
C PRO A 18 -13.03 9.07 -15.36
N THR A 19 -12.93 8.20 -14.35
CA THR A 19 -11.67 7.57 -13.93
C THR A 19 -11.57 6.16 -14.49
N VAL A 20 -10.41 5.85 -15.06
CA VAL A 20 -10.13 4.56 -15.68
C VAL A 20 -8.84 3.99 -15.10
N ALA A 21 -8.91 2.82 -14.49
CA ALA A 21 -7.72 2.04 -14.14
C ALA A 21 -7.26 1.26 -15.37
N TYR A 22 -6.05 1.54 -15.85
CA TYR A 22 -5.42 0.75 -16.91
C TYR A 22 -4.30 -0.13 -16.35
N ILE A 23 -4.61 -1.42 -16.19
CA ILE A 23 -3.70 -2.40 -15.60
C ILE A 23 -2.79 -2.95 -16.69
N ARG A 24 -1.49 -2.71 -16.52
CA ARG A 24 -0.42 -3.14 -17.44
C ARG A 24 0.79 -3.65 -16.65
N GLY A 25 1.82 -4.10 -17.35
CA GLY A 25 3.10 -4.51 -16.73
C GLY A 25 3.75 -5.73 -17.36
N GLY A 26 3.37 -6.11 -18.59
CA GLY A 26 3.92 -7.27 -19.29
C GLY A 26 3.41 -8.61 -18.74
N LYS A 27 4.09 -9.71 -19.10
CA LYS A 27 3.68 -11.12 -18.84
C LYS A 27 3.49 -11.46 -17.35
N HIS A 28 4.03 -10.64 -16.45
CA HIS A 28 4.00 -10.85 -15.00
C HIS A 28 3.47 -9.61 -14.25
N GLY A 29 2.87 -8.66 -14.98
CA GLY A 29 2.31 -7.43 -14.43
C GLY A 29 0.87 -7.59 -14.00
N GLY A 30 0.40 -6.66 -13.18
CA GLY A 30 -0.97 -6.73 -12.68
C GLY A 30 -1.23 -5.72 -11.57
N ALA A 31 -2.46 -5.77 -11.05
CA ALA A 31 -2.89 -5.00 -9.91
C ALA A 31 -3.11 -5.97 -8.74
N TYR A 32 -2.17 -6.00 -7.80
CA TYR A 32 -2.22 -6.86 -6.62
C TYR A 32 -2.32 -6.01 -5.34
N SER A 33 -2.80 -6.61 -4.25
CA SER A 33 -2.88 -5.95 -2.95
C SER A 33 -3.65 -4.62 -3.06
N GLY A 34 -3.10 -3.52 -2.52
CA GLY A 34 -3.68 -2.18 -2.64
C GLY A 34 -3.94 -1.73 -4.08
N GLY A 35 -3.15 -2.18 -5.05
CA GLY A 35 -3.36 -1.84 -6.47
C GLY A 35 -4.67 -2.39 -7.04
N ALA A 36 -5.08 -3.60 -6.61
CA ALA A 36 -6.37 -4.17 -6.99
C ALA A 36 -7.53 -3.33 -6.45
N VAL A 37 -7.42 -2.89 -5.19
CA VAL A 37 -8.45 -2.09 -4.53
C VAL A 37 -8.55 -0.68 -5.12
N VAL A 38 -7.42 -0.06 -5.46
CA VAL A 38 -7.40 1.22 -6.20
C VAL A 38 -8.05 1.06 -7.58
N ALA A 39 -7.79 -0.05 -8.29
CA ALA A 39 -8.44 -0.31 -9.56
C ALA A 39 -9.97 -0.46 -9.42
N LEU A 40 -10.45 -1.17 -8.39
CA LEU A 40 -11.88 -1.32 -8.10
C LEU A 40 -12.56 0.02 -7.75
N ALA A 41 -11.82 1.01 -7.26
CA ALA A 41 -12.34 2.36 -6.99
C ALA A 41 -12.64 3.15 -8.26
N CYS A 42 -11.95 2.87 -9.37
CA CYS A 42 -12.16 3.57 -10.64
C CYS A 42 -13.50 3.17 -11.27
N GLN A 43 -14.13 4.09 -12.01
CA GLN A 43 -15.39 3.78 -12.69
C GLN A 43 -15.20 2.73 -13.79
N LYS A 44 -14.05 2.73 -14.48
CA LYS A 44 -13.70 1.74 -15.50
C LYS A 44 -12.39 1.03 -15.19
N VAL A 45 -12.31 -0.25 -15.50
CA VAL A 45 -11.10 -1.08 -15.37
C VAL A 45 -10.82 -1.74 -16.72
N PHE A 46 -9.66 -1.45 -17.29
CA PHE A 46 -9.16 -2.11 -18.49
C PHE A 46 -7.84 -2.78 -18.19
N MET A 47 -7.63 -3.96 -18.77
CA MET A 47 -6.46 -4.78 -18.51
C MET A 47 -5.72 -5.08 -19.81
N ALA A 48 -4.39 -4.98 -19.81
CA ALA A 48 -3.59 -5.54 -20.89
C ALA A 48 -3.65 -7.08 -20.84
N LYS A 49 -3.49 -7.72 -22.01
CA LYS A 49 -3.34 -9.18 -22.07
C LYS A 49 -2.20 -9.64 -21.16
N ASN A 50 -2.33 -10.84 -20.60
CA ASN A 50 -1.34 -11.45 -19.70
C ASN A 50 -1.09 -10.68 -18.40
N THR A 51 -2.07 -9.86 -17.96
CA THR A 51 -2.06 -9.26 -16.62
C THR A 51 -3.03 -9.97 -15.69
N ALA A 52 -2.91 -9.71 -14.39
CA ALA A 52 -3.84 -10.21 -13.37
C ALA A 52 -4.28 -9.15 -12.37
N ILE A 53 -5.39 -9.41 -11.68
CA ILE A 53 -5.95 -8.57 -10.63
C ILE A 53 -6.42 -9.42 -9.44
N GLY A 54 -6.13 -9.00 -8.21
CA GLY A 54 -6.62 -9.67 -7.00
C GLY A 54 -5.59 -9.74 -5.88
N SER A 55 -5.65 -10.79 -5.06
CA SER A 55 -4.75 -10.96 -3.89
C SER A 55 -4.67 -9.69 -3.02
N ALA A 56 -5.84 -9.20 -2.63
CA ALA A 56 -6.08 -7.91 -1.95
C ALA A 56 -6.11 -8.00 -0.41
N SER A 57 -5.62 -9.10 0.16
CA SER A 57 -5.57 -9.29 1.61
C SER A 57 -4.61 -8.31 2.28
N MET A 58 -4.87 -8.02 3.57
CA MET A 58 -3.98 -7.18 4.35
C MET A 58 -2.75 -7.97 4.82
N VAL A 59 -1.61 -7.28 4.83
CA VAL A 59 -0.36 -7.82 5.36
C VAL A 59 0.33 -6.75 6.19
N ILE A 60 1.09 -7.19 7.19
CA ILE A 60 2.05 -6.36 7.90
C ILE A 60 3.42 -6.60 7.27
N LEU A 61 4.11 -5.52 6.94
CA LEU A 61 5.51 -5.61 6.50
C LEU A 61 6.39 -5.57 7.75
N SER A 62 7.11 -6.66 7.98
CA SER A 62 8.09 -6.75 9.06
C SER A 62 9.50 -6.77 8.47
N GLU A 63 10.43 -6.03 9.09
CA GLU A 63 11.82 -6.02 8.66
C GLU A 63 12.41 -7.45 8.69
N GLY A 64 13.05 -7.84 7.60
CA GLY A 64 13.72 -9.15 7.47
C GLY A 64 12.81 -10.38 7.32
N SER A 65 11.50 -10.27 7.55
CA SER A 65 10.55 -11.41 7.57
C SER A 65 9.51 -11.39 6.45
N GLY A 66 9.50 -10.33 5.64
CA GLY A 66 8.58 -10.18 4.52
C GLY A 66 7.14 -9.89 4.96
N PRO A 67 6.16 -10.02 4.04
CA PRO A 67 4.76 -9.81 4.36
C PRO A 67 4.22 -10.89 5.29
N LEU A 68 3.67 -10.49 6.42
CA LEU A 68 3.03 -11.37 7.41
C LEU A 68 1.53 -11.14 7.46
N ASP A 69 0.78 -12.22 7.69
CA ASP A 69 -0.66 -12.18 7.92
C ASP A 69 -0.97 -11.44 9.24
N LEU A 70 -1.96 -10.54 9.23
CA LEU A 70 -2.38 -9.79 10.42
C LEU A 70 -2.76 -10.70 11.58
N LYS A 71 -3.43 -11.83 11.31
CA LYS A 71 -3.84 -12.77 12.35
C LYS A 71 -2.65 -13.43 13.05
N LYS A 72 -1.54 -13.62 12.34
CA LYS A 72 -0.29 -14.15 12.92
C LYS A 72 0.39 -13.15 13.84
N VAL A 73 0.27 -11.85 13.56
CA VAL A 73 0.97 -10.80 14.31
C VAL A 73 0.12 -10.24 15.45
N LEU A 74 -1.18 -10.05 15.23
CA LEU A 74 -2.11 -9.39 16.15
C LEU A 74 -3.03 -10.36 16.89
N GLY A 75 -2.97 -11.66 16.57
CA GLY A 75 -3.92 -12.67 17.05
C GLY A 75 -5.19 -12.76 16.19
N GLU A 76 -5.93 -13.86 16.35
CA GLU A 76 -7.13 -14.16 15.55
C GLU A 76 -8.21 -13.08 15.70
N ASP A 77 -8.59 -12.70 16.92
CA ASP A 77 -9.73 -11.80 17.15
C ASP A 77 -9.51 -10.40 16.55
N VAL A 78 -8.33 -9.81 16.81
CA VAL A 78 -7.98 -8.47 16.30
C VAL A 78 -7.74 -8.53 14.80
N GLY A 79 -7.02 -9.56 14.33
CA GLY A 79 -6.74 -9.77 12.91
C GLY A 79 -8.02 -9.94 12.09
N GLU A 80 -8.96 -10.77 12.55
CA GLU A 80 -10.26 -10.97 11.89
C GLU A 80 -11.12 -9.71 11.94
N LYS A 81 -11.16 -8.98 13.06
CA LYS A 81 -11.90 -7.71 13.12
C LYS A 81 -11.43 -6.74 12.05
N MET A 82 -10.12 -6.60 11.88
CA MET A 82 -9.54 -5.75 10.84
C MET A 82 -9.81 -6.31 9.43
N ASN A 83 -9.61 -7.61 9.22
CA ASN A 83 -9.84 -8.28 7.93
C ASN A 83 -11.30 -8.17 7.49
N SER A 84 -12.25 -8.38 8.39
CA SER A 84 -13.68 -8.24 8.14
C SER A 84 -14.07 -6.84 7.71
N ALA A 85 -13.57 -5.81 8.42
CA ALA A 85 -13.79 -4.42 8.04
C ALA A 85 -13.21 -4.09 6.66
N TRP A 86 -12.01 -4.62 6.36
CA TRP A 86 -11.38 -4.43 5.05
C TRP A 86 -12.11 -5.16 3.92
N ARG A 87 -12.48 -6.42 4.14
CA ARG A 87 -13.26 -7.26 3.22
C ARG A 87 -14.57 -6.58 2.82
N ASN A 88 -15.31 -6.06 3.80
CA ASN A 88 -16.56 -5.34 3.52
C ASN A 88 -16.31 -4.02 2.78
N TYR A 89 -15.29 -3.27 3.16
CA TYR A 89 -14.91 -2.05 2.44
C TYR A 89 -14.61 -2.32 0.96
N VAL A 90 -13.80 -3.34 0.66
CA VAL A 90 -13.44 -3.72 -0.72
C VAL A 90 -14.66 -4.21 -1.50
N GLY A 91 -15.53 -5.00 -0.87
CA GLY A 91 -16.79 -5.43 -1.48
C GLY A 91 -17.70 -4.25 -1.86
N SER A 92 -17.96 -3.34 -0.92
CA SER A 92 -18.79 -2.16 -1.17
C SER A 92 -18.18 -1.21 -2.21
N LEU A 93 -16.86 -1.09 -2.25
CA LEU A 93 -16.16 -0.30 -3.26
C LEU A 93 -16.34 -0.89 -4.67
N ALA A 94 -16.31 -2.21 -4.81
CA ALA A 94 -16.60 -2.88 -6.08
C ALA A 94 -18.06 -2.65 -6.51
N GLU A 95 -19.00 -2.81 -5.58
CA GLU A 95 -20.44 -2.62 -5.80
C GLU A 95 -20.78 -1.18 -6.21
N LEU A 96 -20.10 -0.18 -5.64
CA LEU A 96 -20.24 1.24 -6.01
C LEU A 96 -20.04 1.47 -7.52
N ASN A 97 -19.18 0.67 -8.14
CA ASN A 97 -18.90 0.74 -9.57
C ASN A 97 -19.52 -0.45 -10.35
N ASN A 98 -20.60 -1.05 -9.84
CA ASN A 98 -21.34 -2.16 -10.47
C ASN A 98 -20.50 -3.42 -10.74
N ARG A 99 -19.51 -3.71 -9.91
CA ARG A 99 -18.69 -4.93 -9.99
C ARG A 99 -19.12 -5.95 -8.92
N PRO A 100 -18.91 -7.27 -9.14
CA PRO A 100 -19.35 -8.27 -8.17
C PRO A 100 -18.60 -8.16 -6.82
N GLY A 101 -19.30 -7.63 -5.81
CA GLY A 101 -18.75 -7.45 -4.47
C GLY A 101 -18.25 -8.75 -3.84
N LEU A 102 -18.90 -9.89 -4.13
CA LEU A 102 -18.49 -11.20 -3.61
C LEU A 102 -17.12 -11.65 -4.15
N LEU A 103 -16.84 -11.44 -5.43
CA LEU A 103 -15.52 -11.75 -6.00
C LEU A 103 -14.45 -10.82 -5.41
N ALA A 104 -14.77 -9.54 -5.23
CA ALA A 104 -13.86 -8.58 -4.59
C ALA A 104 -13.56 -8.97 -3.13
N LYS A 105 -14.55 -9.47 -2.37
CA LYS A 105 -14.35 -10.04 -1.03
C LYS A 105 -13.44 -11.27 -1.06
N ALA A 106 -13.60 -12.16 -2.04
CA ALA A 106 -12.75 -13.34 -2.22
C ALA A 106 -11.29 -12.99 -2.61
N MET A 107 -11.04 -11.79 -3.15
CA MET A 107 -9.66 -11.30 -3.32
C MET A 107 -8.98 -10.97 -1.99
N VAL A 108 -9.76 -10.67 -0.95
CA VAL A 108 -9.28 -10.25 0.38
C VAL A 108 -9.19 -11.42 1.35
N ASP A 109 -10.14 -12.36 1.24
CA ASP A 109 -10.31 -13.45 2.18
C ASP A 109 -10.30 -14.81 1.47
N LYS A 110 -9.36 -15.65 1.90
CA LYS A 110 -9.10 -16.97 1.33
C LYS A 110 -10.15 -18.01 1.73
N ASP A 111 -10.97 -17.73 2.73
CA ASP A 111 -12.03 -18.64 3.18
C ASP A 111 -13.34 -18.46 2.40
N ILE A 112 -13.45 -17.40 1.60
CA ILE A 112 -14.61 -17.18 0.73
C ILE A 112 -14.46 -18.00 -0.55
N VAL A 113 -15.37 -18.96 -0.70
CA VAL A 113 -15.46 -19.86 -1.87
C VAL A 113 -16.60 -19.39 -2.75
N VAL A 114 -16.27 -18.77 -3.88
CA VAL A 114 -17.24 -18.25 -4.84
C VAL A 114 -17.42 -19.25 -5.97
N VAL A 115 -18.68 -19.60 -6.22
CA VAL A 115 -19.11 -20.34 -7.39
C VAL A 115 -20.01 -19.47 -8.25
N GLU A 116 -19.94 -19.70 -9.54
CA GLU A 116 -20.88 -19.16 -10.51
C GLU A 116 -21.88 -20.25 -10.85
N ILE A 117 -23.16 -19.95 -10.61
CA ILE A 117 -24.28 -20.84 -10.87
C ILE A 117 -25.10 -20.30 -12.05
N ASP A 118 -25.75 -21.23 -12.75
CA ASP A 118 -26.83 -20.92 -13.67
C ASP A 118 -28.16 -21.13 -12.96
N LYS A 119 -28.89 -20.03 -12.74
CA LYS A 119 -30.22 -20.00 -12.15
C LYS A 119 -31.21 -19.52 -13.20
N ASN A 120 -31.88 -20.46 -13.86
CA ASN A 120 -32.87 -20.21 -14.91
C ASN A 120 -32.33 -19.35 -16.08
N GLY A 121 -31.12 -19.64 -16.55
CA GLY A 121 -30.47 -18.90 -17.64
C GLY A 121 -29.77 -17.62 -17.20
N LYS A 122 -29.84 -17.26 -15.92
CA LYS A 122 -29.13 -16.12 -15.34
C LYS A 122 -27.89 -16.59 -14.57
N ARG A 123 -26.76 -15.96 -14.86
CA ARG A 123 -25.48 -16.18 -14.17
C ARG A 123 -25.45 -15.41 -12.86
N GLU A 124 -25.18 -16.10 -11.77
CA GLU A 124 -25.06 -15.48 -10.45
C GLU A 124 -23.83 -16.00 -9.70
N PHE A 125 -23.14 -15.11 -8.98
CA PHE A 125 -22.05 -15.48 -8.09
C PHE A 125 -22.61 -15.67 -6.68
N VAL A 126 -22.40 -16.85 -6.11
CA VAL A 126 -22.83 -17.18 -4.75
C VAL A 126 -21.68 -17.81 -3.97
N GLU A 127 -21.73 -17.72 -2.64
CA GLU A 127 -20.85 -18.51 -1.80
C GLU A 127 -21.24 -19.98 -1.90
N SER A 128 -20.26 -20.88 -1.85
CA SER A 128 -20.50 -22.30 -2.12
C SER A 128 -21.53 -22.94 -1.18
N PHE A 129 -21.62 -22.47 0.07
CA PHE A 129 -22.59 -22.95 1.06
C PHE A 129 -24.00 -22.36 0.88
N ASN A 130 -24.16 -21.31 0.06
CA ASN A 130 -25.45 -20.70 -0.28
C ASN A 130 -26.08 -21.32 -1.55
N GLN A 131 -25.45 -22.32 -2.15
CA GLN A 131 -26.04 -23.05 -3.27
C GLN A 131 -27.32 -23.77 -2.84
N GLN A 132 -28.34 -23.70 -3.69
CA GLN A 132 -29.62 -24.35 -3.49
C GLN A 132 -29.68 -25.68 -4.26
N ALA A 133 -30.53 -26.59 -3.80
CA ALA A 133 -30.79 -27.85 -4.50
C ALA A 133 -31.37 -27.53 -5.90
N GLY A 134 -30.65 -27.96 -6.95
CA GLY A 134 -31.00 -27.68 -8.35
C GLY A 134 -30.15 -26.60 -9.02
N ASP A 135 -29.34 -25.85 -8.27
CA ASP A 135 -28.40 -24.90 -8.87
C ASP A 135 -27.34 -25.65 -9.69
N LYS A 136 -27.16 -25.25 -10.96
CA LYS A 136 -26.11 -25.82 -11.81
C LYS A 136 -24.84 -24.99 -11.68
N VAL A 137 -23.85 -25.53 -10.97
CA VAL A 137 -22.51 -24.94 -10.91
C VAL A 137 -21.88 -24.95 -12.29
N VAL A 138 -21.37 -23.79 -12.71
CA VAL A 138 -20.68 -23.69 -13.99
C VAL A 138 -19.19 -23.46 -13.83
N LYS A 139 -18.78 -22.66 -12.85
CA LYS A 139 -17.36 -22.52 -12.51
C LYS A 139 -17.19 -22.19 -11.03
N THR A 140 -16.17 -22.79 -10.42
CA THR A 140 -15.66 -22.37 -9.12
C THR A 140 -14.55 -21.35 -9.33
N TRP A 141 -14.75 -20.12 -8.85
CA TRP A 141 -13.83 -19.01 -9.07
C TRP A 141 -12.77 -18.89 -7.97
N SER A 142 -13.15 -19.11 -6.71
CA SER A 142 -12.19 -19.19 -5.60
C SER A 142 -12.35 -20.50 -4.84
N ARG A 143 -11.28 -20.95 -4.17
CA ARG A 143 -11.25 -22.17 -3.36
C ARG A 143 -10.75 -21.82 -1.97
N LYS A 144 -11.25 -22.54 -0.97
CA LYS A 144 -10.85 -22.35 0.42
C LYS A 144 -9.33 -22.46 0.55
N GLY A 145 -8.73 -21.50 1.26
CA GLY A 145 -7.28 -21.41 1.45
C GLY A 145 -6.53 -20.64 0.37
N SER A 146 -7.20 -20.19 -0.71
CA SER A 146 -6.59 -19.35 -1.75
C SER A 146 -7.34 -18.04 -1.94
N LEU A 147 -6.60 -16.93 -1.95
CA LEU A 147 -7.14 -15.65 -2.40
C LEU A 147 -7.47 -15.70 -3.88
N LEU A 148 -8.56 -15.03 -4.27
CA LEU A 148 -8.91 -14.88 -5.68
C LEU A 148 -7.90 -13.98 -6.39
N THR A 149 -7.42 -14.45 -7.53
CA THR A 149 -6.66 -13.66 -8.51
C THR A 149 -7.17 -14.04 -9.88
N LEU A 150 -7.57 -13.05 -10.67
CA LEU A 150 -8.14 -13.23 -11.99
C LEU A 150 -7.14 -12.81 -13.05
N THR A 151 -7.01 -13.59 -14.12
CA THR A 151 -6.38 -13.12 -15.35
C THR A 151 -7.23 -12.02 -16.02
N ALA A 152 -6.66 -11.26 -16.95
CA ALA A 152 -7.40 -10.23 -17.70
C ALA A 152 -8.70 -10.77 -18.36
N LEU A 153 -8.66 -11.99 -18.92
CA LEU A 153 -9.83 -12.60 -19.55
C LEU A 153 -10.90 -12.95 -18.51
N GLU A 154 -10.48 -13.54 -17.39
CA GLU A 154 -11.38 -13.89 -16.30
C GLU A 154 -11.99 -12.67 -15.62
N ALA A 155 -11.22 -11.59 -15.47
CA ALA A 155 -11.70 -10.32 -14.94
C ALA A 155 -12.81 -9.74 -15.83
N VAL A 156 -12.68 -9.83 -17.16
CA VAL A 156 -13.75 -9.42 -18.08
C VAL A 156 -14.95 -10.37 -18.01
N GLN A 157 -14.73 -11.68 -18.02
CA GLN A 157 -15.80 -12.69 -17.92
C GLN A 157 -16.65 -12.53 -16.66
N THR A 158 -16.02 -12.14 -15.55
CA THR A 158 -16.68 -11.94 -14.28
C THR A 158 -17.26 -10.54 -14.08
N GLY A 159 -16.97 -9.58 -14.96
CA GLY A 159 -17.37 -8.18 -14.81
C GLY A 159 -16.54 -7.39 -13.79
N ILE A 160 -15.39 -7.91 -13.36
CA ILE A 160 -14.40 -7.13 -12.59
C ILE A 160 -13.70 -6.10 -13.49
N ALA A 161 -13.42 -6.45 -14.75
CA ALA A 161 -12.87 -5.56 -15.76
C ALA A 161 -13.89 -5.28 -16.88
N ASP A 162 -13.89 -4.06 -17.40
CA ASP A 162 -14.75 -3.62 -18.49
C ASP A 162 -14.23 -4.06 -19.86
N GLY A 163 -12.94 -4.38 -19.99
CA GLY A 163 -12.38 -4.84 -21.25
C GLY A 163 -10.87 -5.07 -21.22
N ILE A 164 -10.36 -5.50 -22.38
CA ILE A 164 -8.94 -5.68 -22.63
C ILE A 164 -8.44 -4.59 -23.58
N ALA A 165 -7.31 -3.98 -23.24
CA ALA A 165 -6.62 -3.00 -24.09
C ALA A 165 -5.11 -3.23 -24.06
N GLY A 166 -4.48 -3.45 -25.22
CA GLY A 166 -3.05 -3.68 -25.37
C GLY A 166 -2.20 -2.42 -25.28
N SER A 167 -2.80 -1.25 -25.50
CA SER A 167 -2.14 0.05 -25.47
C SER A 167 -3.05 1.14 -24.92
N ARG A 168 -2.48 2.33 -24.68
CA ARG A 168 -3.26 3.52 -24.32
C ARG A 168 -4.20 3.93 -25.46
N ASP A 169 -3.79 3.77 -26.71
CA ASP A 169 -4.61 4.13 -27.86
C ASP A 169 -5.82 3.19 -27.99
N GLU A 170 -5.60 1.88 -27.85
CA GLU A 170 -6.69 0.89 -27.81
C GLU A 170 -7.65 1.17 -26.63
N LEU A 171 -7.11 1.56 -25.48
CA LEU A 171 -7.93 1.97 -24.33
C LEU A 171 -8.82 3.16 -24.67
N LEU A 172 -8.24 4.25 -25.21
CA LEU A 172 -8.97 5.46 -25.55
C LEU A 172 -10.06 5.19 -26.59
N GLN A 173 -9.78 4.34 -27.57
CA GLN A 173 -10.77 3.87 -28.54
C GLN A 173 -11.90 3.09 -27.85
N ALA A 174 -11.57 2.15 -26.95
CA ALA A 174 -12.56 1.36 -26.23
C ALA A 174 -13.48 2.20 -25.34
N VAL A 175 -12.95 3.27 -24.73
CA VAL A 175 -13.76 4.23 -23.96
C VAL A 175 -14.39 5.34 -24.82
N LYS A 176 -14.24 5.27 -26.15
CA LYS A 176 -14.81 6.22 -27.13
C LYS A 176 -14.37 7.67 -26.92
N ILE A 177 -13.13 7.87 -26.47
CA ILE A 177 -12.53 9.20 -26.36
C ILE A 177 -11.87 9.52 -27.72
N PRO A 178 -12.19 10.66 -28.36
CA PRO A 178 -11.55 11.06 -29.61
C PRO A 178 -10.05 11.35 -29.38
N PRO A 179 -9.23 11.38 -30.44
CA PRO A 179 -7.82 11.76 -30.31
C PRO A 179 -7.71 13.17 -29.71
N VAL A 180 -7.24 13.24 -28.46
CA VAL A 180 -7.03 14.49 -27.72
C VAL A 180 -5.57 14.57 -27.25
N PRO A 181 -4.99 15.76 -27.12
CA PRO A 181 -3.66 15.91 -26.52
C PRO A 181 -3.62 15.26 -25.14
N ILE A 182 -2.64 14.37 -24.93
CA ILE A 182 -2.49 13.66 -23.66
C ILE A 182 -1.61 14.48 -22.73
N GLN A 183 -2.15 14.83 -21.57
CA GLN A 183 -1.37 15.44 -20.49
C GLN A 183 -0.92 14.36 -19.51
N GLU A 184 0.37 14.05 -19.51
CA GLU A 184 0.93 13.14 -18.51
C GLU A 184 1.20 13.87 -17.19
N ASN A 185 0.78 13.26 -16.08
CA ASN A 185 1.11 13.77 -14.75
C ASN A 185 2.51 13.28 -14.34
N GLY A 186 3.53 14.12 -14.56
CA GLY A 186 4.91 13.86 -14.17
C GLY A 186 5.19 13.94 -12.66
N ARG A 187 4.25 14.49 -11.87
CA ARG A 187 4.47 14.78 -10.44
C ARG A 187 4.83 13.54 -9.63
N ILE A 188 4.30 12.36 -9.96
CA ILE A 188 4.64 11.12 -9.24
C ILE A 188 6.12 10.78 -9.41
N ALA A 189 6.67 10.91 -10.62
CA ALA A 189 8.08 10.64 -10.87
C ALA A 189 8.98 11.67 -10.18
N GLU A 190 8.59 12.94 -10.20
CA GLU A 190 9.29 14.02 -9.50
C GLU A 190 9.27 13.82 -7.98
N THR A 191 8.10 13.56 -7.40
CA THR A 191 7.92 13.27 -5.96
C THR A 191 8.74 12.05 -5.55
N ARG A 192 8.77 11.00 -6.37
CA ARG A 192 9.62 9.82 -6.11
C ARG A 192 11.09 10.20 -6.04
N LYS A 193 11.59 10.97 -7.02
CA LYS A 193 12.98 11.44 -7.04
C LYS A 193 13.31 12.29 -5.80
N GLN A 194 12.39 13.16 -5.39
CA GLN A 194 12.53 13.97 -4.17
C GLN A 194 12.61 13.07 -2.93
N TYR A 195 11.71 12.10 -2.80
CA TYR A 195 11.69 11.15 -1.69
C TYR A 195 12.96 10.30 -1.61
N GLU A 196 13.45 9.78 -2.74
CA GLU A 196 14.74 9.07 -2.79
C GLU A 196 15.91 9.97 -2.34
N GLY A 197 15.87 11.26 -2.66
CA GLY A 197 16.82 12.25 -2.17
C GLY A 197 16.73 12.48 -0.65
N ILE A 198 15.51 12.48 -0.10
CA ILE A 198 15.27 12.54 1.36
C ILE A 198 15.84 11.30 2.02
N LEU A 199 15.56 10.09 1.52
CA LEU A 199 16.09 8.83 2.06
C LEU A 199 17.61 8.77 2.04
N LYS A 200 18.26 9.24 0.96
CA LYS A 200 19.73 9.31 0.89
C LYS A 200 20.31 10.24 1.96
N ARG A 201 19.68 11.40 2.19
CA ARG A 201 20.09 12.35 3.24
C ARG A 201 19.85 11.76 4.63
N PHE A 202 18.71 11.13 4.84
CA PHE A 202 18.33 10.47 6.07
C PHE A 202 19.36 9.41 6.47
N LYS A 203 19.70 8.52 5.53
CA LYS A 203 20.73 7.50 5.73
C LYS A 203 22.08 8.11 6.13
N LYS A 204 22.54 9.15 5.42
CA LYS A 204 23.81 9.82 5.73
C LYS A 204 23.83 10.42 7.14
N ILE A 205 22.72 11.01 7.58
CA ILE A 205 22.62 11.55 8.94
C ILE A 205 22.65 10.42 9.97
N ASN A 206 21.92 9.32 9.74
CA ASN A 206 21.93 8.18 10.65
C ASN A 206 23.31 7.52 10.74
N ASP A 207 23.99 7.28 9.61
CA ASP A 207 25.33 6.71 9.59
C ASP A 207 26.33 7.62 10.37
N SER A 208 26.22 8.94 10.20
CA SER A 208 27.03 9.92 10.94
C SER A 208 26.70 9.94 12.44
N LEU A 209 25.42 9.88 12.78
CA LEU A 209 24.92 9.89 14.16
C LEU A 209 25.40 8.66 14.92
N ASP A 210 25.30 7.47 14.32
CA ASP A 210 25.81 6.23 14.89
C ASP A 210 27.31 6.32 15.18
N LEU A 211 28.12 6.80 14.22
CA LEU A 211 29.55 7.01 14.42
C LEU A 211 29.84 7.97 15.59
N ARG A 212 29.11 9.08 15.72
CA ARG A 212 29.29 10.03 16.82
C ARG A 212 28.87 9.45 18.17
N VAL A 213 27.80 8.66 18.21
CA VAL A 213 27.36 7.96 19.43
C VAL A 213 28.40 6.94 19.85
N GLN A 214 28.95 6.15 18.92
CA GLN A 214 30.06 5.24 19.20
C GLN A 214 31.31 5.97 19.71
N GLN A 215 31.64 7.13 19.14
CA GLN A 215 32.72 7.98 19.64
C GLN A 215 32.49 8.41 21.09
N LEU A 216 31.28 8.91 21.43
CA LEU A 216 30.94 9.29 22.80
C LEU A 216 31.09 8.11 23.78
N ASN A 217 30.63 6.92 23.38
CA ASN A 217 30.74 5.71 24.20
C ASN A 217 32.19 5.23 24.38
N SER A 218 33.09 5.56 23.44
CA SER A 218 34.51 5.20 23.49
C SER A 218 35.38 6.19 24.27
N PHE A 219 34.86 7.37 24.63
CA PHE A 219 35.65 8.39 25.29
C PHE A 219 36.03 7.97 26.71
N ALA A 220 37.34 7.79 26.93
CA ALA A 220 37.95 7.58 28.24
C ALA A 220 38.37 8.91 28.89
N ASN A 221 38.82 8.85 30.15
CA ASN A 221 39.25 10.01 30.96
C ASN A 221 40.40 10.85 30.36
N THR A 222 40.98 10.44 29.23
CA THR A 222 42.10 11.12 28.55
C THR A 222 41.67 12.00 27.37
N VAL A 223 40.39 11.99 26.97
CA VAL A 223 39.90 12.78 25.84
C VAL A 223 39.70 14.25 26.26
N PRO A 224 40.21 15.24 25.50
CA PRO A 224 39.99 16.64 25.81
C PRO A 224 38.50 16.99 25.88
N ARG A 225 38.10 17.67 26.95
CA ARG A 225 36.71 18.11 27.16
C ARG A 225 36.11 18.86 25.97
N ALA A 226 36.90 19.70 25.30
CA ALA A 226 36.48 20.42 24.11
C ALA A 226 36.05 19.47 22.97
N GLN A 227 36.74 18.34 22.82
CA GLN A 227 36.39 17.31 21.84
C GLN A 227 35.09 16.61 22.22
N ILE A 228 34.89 16.28 23.50
CA ILE A 228 33.64 15.68 24.01
C ILE A 228 32.45 16.60 23.71
N LEU A 229 32.56 17.88 24.07
CA LEU A 229 31.52 18.89 23.83
C LEU A 229 31.23 19.07 22.33
N LYS A 230 32.26 19.06 21.48
CA LYS A 230 32.10 19.15 20.02
C LYS A 230 31.36 17.93 19.45
N THR A 231 31.63 16.72 19.95
CA THR A 231 30.92 15.51 19.51
C THR A 231 29.46 15.57 19.92
N TYR A 232 29.14 15.94 21.17
CA TYR A 232 27.76 16.16 21.62
C TYR A 232 27.03 17.21 20.78
N GLN A 233 27.67 18.34 20.46
CA GLN A 233 27.08 19.37 19.58
C GLN A 233 26.72 18.80 18.21
N GLY A 234 27.58 17.94 17.64
CA GLY A 234 27.30 17.24 16.39
C GLY A 234 26.07 16.34 16.49
N VAL A 235 25.98 15.53 17.55
CA VAL A 235 24.82 14.66 17.82
C VAL A 235 23.53 15.48 17.93
N LEU A 236 23.54 16.57 18.71
CA LEU A 236 22.39 17.46 18.87
C LEU A 236 21.95 18.11 17.54
N GLN A 237 22.91 18.51 16.70
CA GLN A 237 22.61 19.08 15.38
C GLN A 237 21.97 18.06 14.44
N GLU A 238 22.46 16.82 14.43
CA GLU A 238 21.95 15.73 13.60
C GLU A 238 20.55 15.29 14.04
N ILE A 239 20.29 15.16 15.36
CA ILE A 239 18.93 14.87 15.87
C ILE A 239 17.95 15.97 15.47
N ARG A 240 18.34 17.26 15.59
CA ARG A 240 17.49 18.39 15.14
C ARG A 240 17.24 18.35 13.63
N ALA A 241 18.21 17.89 12.84
CA ALA A 241 18.04 17.72 11.40
C ALA A 241 17.04 16.59 11.10
N LEU A 242 17.13 15.46 11.81
CA LEU A 242 16.17 14.35 11.69
C LEU A 242 14.75 14.80 12.05
N ILE A 243 14.57 15.57 13.13
CA ILE A 243 13.24 16.13 13.50
C ILE A 243 12.66 16.96 12.34
N ARG A 244 13.44 17.89 11.77
CA ARG A 244 12.97 18.69 10.61
C ARG A 244 12.62 17.82 9.41
N MET A 245 13.37 16.75 9.18
CA MET A 245 13.10 15.81 8.09
C MET A 245 11.80 15.04 8.31
N VAL A 246 11.53 14.54 9.52
CA VAL A 246 10.27 13.85 9.86
C VAL A 246 9.08 14.80 9.73
N GLN A 247 9.20 16.06 10.17
CA GLN A 247 8.16 17.08 10.01
C GLN A 247 7.83 17.36 8.53
N THR A 248 8.85 17.32 7.66
CA THR A 248 8.67 17.54 6.22
C THR A 248 8.20 16.28 5.50
N CYS A 249 8.59 15.11 6.00
CA CYS A 249 8.33 13.81 5.41
C CYS A 249 7.98 12.80 6.52
N PRO A 250 6.69 12.72 6.91
CA PRO A 250 6.23 11.84 7.98
C PRO A 250 6.38 10.34 7.70
N ASP A 251 6.67 9.97 6.44
CA ASP A 251 6.89 8.57 6.02
C ASP A 251 8.28 8.03 6.43
N LEU A 252 9.14 8.86 7.02
CA LEU A 252 10.43 8.41 7.56
C LEU A 252 10.25 7.52 8.80
N PRO A 253 11.16 6.56 9.04
CA PRO A 253 10.99 5.53 10.07
C PRO A 253 11.33 6.02 11.50
N TYR A 254 11.00 7.26 11.83
CA TYR A 254 11.18 7.83 13.18
C TYR A 254 9.93 8.59 13.62
N SER A 255 9.60 8.46 14.90
CA SER A 255 8.61 9.32 15.55
C SER A 255 9.24 10.67 15.90
N GLU A 256 8.52 11.75 15.59
CA GLU A 256 8.94 13.10 15.98
C GLU A 256 9.08 13.22 17.51
N ASP A 257 8.14 12.62 18.26
CA ASP A 257 8.13 12.70 19.72
C ASP A 257 9.28 11.90 20.34
N GLU A 258 9.59 10.73 19.79
CA GLU A 258 10.77 9.94 20.20
C GLU A 258 12.06 10.71 19.95
N LEU A 259 12.21 11.33 18.77
CA LEU A 259 13.39 12.14 18.47
C LEU A 259 13.51 13.36 19.38
N LYS A 260 12.40 14.02 19.74
CA LYS A 260 12.39 15.13 20.71
C LYS A 260 12.78 14.66 22.11
N ALA A 261 12.30 13.50 22.54
CA ALA A 261 12.69 12.92 23.83
C ALA A 261 14.20 12.62 23.87
N VAL A 262 14.73 11.98 22.82
CA VAL A 262 16.18 11.72 22.68
C VAL A 262 16.96 13.03 22.66
N LEU A 263 16.50 14.05 21.93
CA LEU A 263 17.15 15.36 21.90
C LEU A 263 17.28 15.98 23.30
N ASN A 264 16.21 15.93 24.10
CA ASN A 264 16.22 16.46 25.47
C ASN A 264 17.19 15.69 26.37
N THR A 265 17.22 14.36 26.27
CA THR A 265 18.16 13.52 27.02
C THR A 265 19.61 13.85 26.67
N VAL A 266 19.95 13.93 25.39
CA VAL A 266 21.31 14.25 24.94
C VAL A 266 21.69 15.69 25.32
N GLN A 267 20.74 16.62 25.30
CA GLN A 267 20.96 18.01 25.71
C GLN A 267 21.32 18.10 27.20
N ALA A 268 20.63 17.35 28.06
CA ALA A 268 20.96 17.28 29.49
C ALA A 268 22.36 16.69 29.74
N GLN A 269 22.75 15.65 29.00
CA GLN A 269 24.10 15.06 29.08
C GLN A 269 25.18 16.06 28.65
N TYR A 270 24.96 16.77 27.54
CA TYR A 270 25.85 17.83 27.09
C TYR A 270 26.01 18.92 28.15
N ASP A 271 24.90 19.37 28.74
CA ASP A 271 24.91 20.41 29.77
C ASP A 271 25.65 19.95 31.03
N ALA A 272 25.50 18.69 31.43
CA ALA A 272 26.26 18.10 32.55
C ALA A 272 27.78 18.18 32.31
N VAL A 273 28.27 17.76 31.13
CA VAL A 273 29.69 17.84 30.75
C VAL A 273 30.16 19.30 30.62
N ARG A 274 29.29 20.21 30.19
CA ARG A 274 29.57 21.65 30.13
C ARG A 274 29.62 22.32 31.51
N MET A 275 28.97 21.75 32.52
CA MET A 275 28.96 22.29 33.88
C MET A 275 30.04 21.68 34.79
N THR A 276 30.60 20.52 34.44
CA THR A 276 31.74 19.94 35.18
C THR A 276 32.93 20.89 35.12
N ARG A 277 33.49 21.31 36.26
CA ARG A 277 34.68 22.18 36.31
C ARG A 277 35.94 21.38 35.99
#